data_AF-A0A8T5III8-F1
#
_entry.id   AF-A0A8T5III8-F1
#
_cell.length_a   1.000
_cell.length_b   1.000
_cell.length_c   1.000
_cell.angle_alpha   90.00
_cell.angle_beta   90.00
_cell.angle_gamma   90.00
#
_symmetry.space_group_name_H-M   'P 1'
#
loop_
_entity.id
_entity.type
_entity.pdbx_description
1 polymer ?
#
loop_
_entity_poly.entity_id
_entity_poly.type
_entity_poly.pdbx_seq_one_letter_code
_entity_poly.pdbx_strand_id
1 'polypeptide(L)'
;MRGATTGARDGLSPKMRRSQAKMKRRKKGKKKNVVLVIAVACVFMFTPAQEHLMGFWHEVQDEIMKKLFRSFEYPIEVEYTLEQNIEVVNAASGGVATFTQHVSLPPQRTSAQTFDTHFTYQTGSGKDPMSSMPLQEVRSMTAYLGGEQVEIPLDGTSRSKADAIEVGSDDILYWPAQGSGDDSCTFGACLRWESTLQSGDTKVLRIEYDIWGRSFTWWSTGDVPSKVAGKSFAISESNSGTLSDIEERGSGVLANAFGNQA
;
A
#
# COMPACT_ATOMS: atom_id res chain seq x y z
N MET A 1 -0.14 81.44 36.16
CA MET A 1 -1.37 82.02 36.77
C MET A 1 -2.59 81.30 36.19
N ARG A 2 -3.59 81.04 37.03
CA ARG A 2 -4.78 80.21 36.79
C ARG A 2 -5.91 80.97 36.07
N GLY A 3 -6.80 80.21 35.42
CA GLY A 3 -8.24 80.51 35.22
C GLY A 3 -8.65 80.75 33.75
N ALA A 4 -9.79 80.28 33.24
CA ALA A 4 -10.89 79.50 33.81
C ALA A 4 -11.74 78.85 32.69
N THR A 5 -12.49 77.82 33.09
CA THR A 5 -13.36 76.91 32.33
C THR A 5 -14.80 77.42 32.14
N THR A 6 -15.45 77.00 31.05
CA THR A 6 -16.92 76.77 30.95
C THR A 6 -17.05 75.40 30.26
N GLY A 7 -17.71 74.34 30.75
CA GLY A 7 -19.01 74.17 31.38
C GLY A 7 -19.70 73.02 30.59
N ALA A 8 -19.64 71.78 31.08
CA ALA A 8 -20.07 70.57 30.35
C ALA A 8 -21.59 70.34 30.40
N ARG A 9 -22.16 69.77 29.33
CA ARG A 9 -23.57 69.32 29.23
C ARG A 9 -23.66 67.81 29.49
N ASP A 10 -24.64 67.41 30.30
CA ASP A 10 -24.88 66.03 30.71
C ASP A 10 -25.20 65.07 29.55
N GLY A 11 -24.53 63.92 29.55
CA GLY A 11 -24.76 62.84 28.59
C GLY A 11 -25.86 61.88 29.04
N LEU A 12 -26.73 61.47 28.12
CA LEU A 12 -27.73 60.43 28.36
C LEU A 12 -27.08 59.04 28.48
N SER A 13 -27.55 58.27 29.46
CA SER A 13 -26.97 56.96 29.79
C SER A 13 -27.24 55.88 28.72
N PRO A 14 -26.29 54.95 28.48
CA PRO A 14 -26.36 53.94 27.41
C PRO A 14 -27.56 52.97 27.45
N LYS A 15 -28.30 52.90 28.56
CA LYS A 15 -29.48 52.00 28.69
C LYS A 15 -30.77 52.63 28.14
N MET A 16 -30.87 53.95 28.02
CA MET A 16 -32.05 54.62 27.47
C MET A 16 -32.04 54.71 25.92
N ARG A 17 -30.90 54.51 25.26
CA ARG A 17 -30.83 54.41 23.78
C ARG A 17 -31.35 53.08 23.23
N ARG A 18 -31.59 52.06 24.07
CA ARG A 18 -31.95 50.70 23.61
C ARG A 18 -33.45 50.37 23.61
N SER A 19 -34.32 51.23 24.14
CA SER A 19 -35.77 50.97 24.20
C SER A 19 -36.59 51.58 23.05
N GLN A 20 -36.05 52.51 22.26
CA GLN A 20 -36.75 53.08 21.09
C GLN A 20 -36.43 52.41 19.74
N ALA A 21 -35.68 51.31 19.72
CA ALA A 21 -35.35 50.58 18.49
C ALA A 21 -36.12 49.25 18.34
N LYS A 22 -37.32 49.13 18.94
CA LYS A 22 -38.18 47.94 18.80
C LYS A 22 -39.62 48.30 18.45
N MET A 23 -39.87 48.67 17.20
CA MET A 23 -41.12 48.31 16.49
C MET A 23 -41.04 48.72 15.02
N LYS A 24 -40.55 47.81 14.16
CA LYS A 24 -40.96 47.69 12.75
C LYS A 24 -40.54 46.30 12.24
N ARG A 25 -41.21 45.28 12.79
CA ARG A 25 -41.06 43.87 12.38
C ARG A 25 -41.78 43.69 11.03
N ARG A 26 -41.05 43.84 9.92
CA ARG A 26 -41.54 43.62 8.56
C ARG A 26 -41.78 42.12 8.35
N LYS A 27 -43.00 41.63 8.60
CA LYS A 27 -43.44 40.27 8.20
C LYS A 27 -43.50 40.19 6.67
N LYS A 28 -42.40 39.78 6.02
CA LYS A 28 -42.40 39.40 4.59
C LYS A 28 -41.38 38.29 4.35
N GLY A 29 -41.68 37.08 4.83
CA GLY A 29 -40.76 35.94 4.74
C GLY A 29 -41.38 34.55 4.82
N LYS A 30 -42.70 34.39 4.61
CA LYS A 30 -43.33 33.05 4.62
C LYS A 30 -43.76 32.52 3.26
N LYS A 31 -43.92 33.39 2.24
CA LYS A 31 -44.37 32.95 0.91
C LYS A 31 -43.29 32.18 0.11
N LYS A 32 -42.00 32.55 0.24
CA LYS A 32 -40.92 31.86 -0.48
C LYS A 32 -40.64 30.45 0.05
N ASN A 33 -40.69 30.26 1.37
CA ASN A 33 -40.52 28.93 1.96
C ASN A 33 -41.74 28.02 1.71
N VAL A 34 -42.96 28.57 1.65
CA VAL A 34 -44.16 27.79 1.30
C VAL A 34 -44.13 27.35 -0.17
N VAL A 35 -43.67 28.19 -1.10
CA VAL A 35 -43.53 27.80 -2.51
C VAL A 35 -42.49 26.69 -2.69
N LEU A 36 -41.37 26.75 -1.97
CA LEU A 36 -40.36 25.69 -2.01
C LEU A 36 -40.90 24.37 -1.42
N VAL A 37 -41.61 24.43 -0.30
CA VAL A 37 -42.20 23.24 0.32
C VAL A 37 -43.31 22.64 -0.56
N ILE A 38 -44.13 23.47 -1.22
CA ILE A 38 -45.13 23.00 -2.19
C ILE A 38 -44.44 22.37 -3.41
N ALA A 39 -43.35 22.96 -3.93
CA ALA A 39 -42.61 22.39 -5.06
C ALA A 39 -41.98 21.03 -4.70
N VAL A 40 -41.36 20.91 -3.53
CA VAL A 40 -40.81 19.63 -3.03
C VAL A 40 -41.93 18.62 -2.80
N ALA A 41 -43.06 19.01 -2.19
CA ALA A 41 -44.21 18.12 -1.99
C ALA A 41 -44.84 17.68 -3.33
N CYS A 42 -44.90 18.57 -4.33
CA CYS A 42 -45.36 18.22 -5.68
C CYS A 42 -44.43 17.21 -6.36
N VAL A 43 -43.11 17.31 -6.21
CA VAL A 43 -42.16 16.29 -6.73
C VAL A 43 -42.36 14.94 -6.04
N PHE A 44 -42.76 14.91 -4.76
CA PHE A 44 -43.07 13.67 -4.05
C PHE A 44 -44.49 13.12 -4.31
N MET A 45 -45.48 13.96 -4.64
CA MET A 45 -46.88 13.55 -4.88
C MET A 45 -47.24 13.34 -6.35
N PHE A 46 -46.52 13.92 -7.31
CA PHE A 46 -46.74 13.70 -8.74
C PHE A 46 -45.81 12.59 -9.25
N THR A 47 -46.32 11.37 -9.25
CA THR A 47 -45.66 10.16 -9.81
C THR A 47 -45.05 10.32 -11.20
N PRO A 48 -45.58 11.11 -12.17
CA PRO A 48 -44.96 11.22 -13.49
C PRO A 48 -43.60 11.94 -13.48
N ALA A 49 -43.33 12.78 -12.47
CA ALA A 49 -42.05 13.48 -12.34
C ALA A 49 -40.98 12.58 -11.69
N GLN A 50 -41.40 11.58 -10.91
CA GLN A 50 -40.49 10.61 -10.31
C GLN A 50 -39.92 9.65 -11.35
N GLU A 51 -40.70 9.21 -12.34
CA GLU A 51 -40.20 8.32 -13.39
C GLU A 51 -39.10 8.97 -14.25
N HIS A 52 -39.26 10.24 -14.60
CA HIS A 52 -38.26 10.97 -15.39
C HIS A 52 -36.99 11.28 -14.57
N LEU A 53 -37.13 11.57 -13.28
CA LEU A 53 -36.00 11.74 -12.36
C LEU A 53 -35.29 10.42 -12.06
N MET A 54 -36.02 9.31 -11.94
CA MET A 54 -35.42 7.98 -11.76
C MET A 54 -34.68 7.55 -13.03
N GLY A 55 -35.26 7.76 -14.22
CA GLY A 55 -34.59 7.48 -15.49
C GLY A 55 -33.28 8.25 -15.64
N PHE A 56 -33.30 9.57 -15.37
CA PHE A 56 -32.09 10.40 -15.38
C PHE A 56 -31.10 10.01 -14.28
N TRP A 57 -31.57 9.62 -13.09
CA TRP A 57 -30.71 9.17 -11.99
C TRP A 57 -30.03 7.84 -12.30
N HIS A 58 -30.71 6.91 -12.98
CA HIS A 58 -30.09 5.66 -13.44
C HIS A 58 -29.04 5.92 -14.52
N GLU A 59 -29.31 6.80 -15.48
CA GLU A 59 -28.35 7.16 -16.53
C GLU A 59 -27.11 7.86 -15.95
N VAL A 60 -27.32 8.79 -15.01
CA VAL A 60 -26.25 9.49 -14.29
C VAL A 60 -25.50 8.53 -13.36
N GLN A 61 -26.19 7.61 -12.67
CA GLN A 61 -25.56 6.60 -11.84
C GLN A 61 -24.67 5.69 -12.69
N ASP A 62 -25.12 5.22 -13.85
CA ASP A 62 -24.31 4.38 -14.73
C ASP A 62 -23.10 5.13 -15.31
N GLU A 63 -23.25 6.40 -15.65
CA GLU A 63 -22.14 7.24 -16.14
C GLU A 63 -21.13 7.57 -15.02
N ILE A 64 -21.62 7.87 -13.82
CA ILE A 64 -20.79 8.08 -12.62
C ILE A 64 -20.09 6.78 -12.24
N MET A 65 -20.79 5.65 -12.23
CA MET A 65 -20.21 4.34 -11.91
C MET A 65 -19.17 3.94 -12.97
N LYS A 66 -19.39 4.18 -14.26
CA LYS A 66 -18.37 3.94 -15.31
C LYS A 66 -17.16 4.88 -15.21
N LYS A 67 -17.34 6.12 -14.73
CA LYS A 67 -16.26 7.10 -14.56
C LYS A 67 -15.48 6.93 -13.24
N LEU A 68 -16.15 6.56 -12.15
CA LEU A 68 -15.51 6.27 -10.85
C LEU A 68 -14.92 4.86 -10.81
N PHE A 69 -15.67 3.87 -11.29
CA PHE A 69 -15.20 2.52 -11.53
C PHE A 69 -14.90 2.38 -13.02
N ARG A 70 -13.94 3.18 -13.50
CA ARG A 70 -13.18 2.78 -14.68
C ARG A 70 -12.74 1.36 -14.36
N SER A 71 -13.27 0.36 -15.06
CA SER A 71 -13.01 -1.06 -14.78
C SER A 71 -11.51 -1.17 -14.50
N PHE A 72 -11.14 -1.44 -13.24
CA PHE A 72 -9.74 -1.58 -12.89
C PHE A 72 -9.31 -2.85 -13.58
N GLU A 73 -8.82 -2.71 -14.81
CA GLU A 73 -8.29 -3.82 -15.57
C GLU A 73 -6.93 -4.11 -14.96
N TYR A 74 -6.94 -5.02 -13.98
CA TYR A 74 -5.72 -5.52 -13.40
C TYR A 74 -5.03 -6.41 -14.43
N PRO A 75 -3.77 -6.11 -14.80
CA PRO A 75 -3.04 -6.93 -15.73
C PRO A 75 -2.84 -8.34 -15.14
N ILE A 76 -3.00 -9.36 -15.98
CA ILE A 76 -2.78 -10.76 -15.57
C ILE A 76 -1.29 -10.97 -15.33
N GLU A 77 -0.45 -10.34 -16.15
CA GLU A 77 0.99 -10.34 -16.03
C GLU A 77 1.50 -8.92 -16.25
N VAL A 78 2.54 -8.54 -15.52
CA VAL A 78 3.16 -7.22 -15.59
C VAL A 78 4.67 -7.38 -15.53
N GLU A 79 5.37 -6.56 -16.30
CA GLU A 79 6.80 -6.37 -16.18
C GLU A 79 7.04 -4.91 -15.84
N TYR A 80 7.83 -4.66 -14.81
CA TYR A 80 8.16 -3.31 -14.38
C TYR A 80 9.56 -3.26 -13.80
N THR A 81 10.21 -2.11 -13.96
CA THR A 81 11.49 -1.82 -13.33
C THR A 81 11.24 -1.03 -12.06
N LEU A 82 11.80 -1.50 -10.94
CA LEU A 82 11.78 -0.80 -9.66
C LEU A 82 13.16 -0.17 -9.44
N GLU A 83 13.19 1.14 -9.23
CA GLU A 83 14.41 1.84 -8.82
C GLU A 83 14.39 2.12 -7.31
N GLN A 84 15.46 1.75 -6.63
CA GLN A 84 15.71 2.04 -5.23
C GLN A 84 16.95 2.93 -5.12
N ASN A 85 16.79 4.13 -4.55
CA ASN A 85 17.90 5.03 -4.27
C ASN A 85 18.19 5.04 -2.76
N ILE A 86 19.43 4.74 -2.41
CA ILE A 86 19.94 4.78 -1.04
C ILE A 86 20.95 5.91 -0.95
N GLU A 87 20.56 6.99 -0.29
CA GLU A 87 21.41 8.16 -0.04
C GLU A 87 22.00 8.07 1.37
N VAL A 88 23.31 8.22 1.47
CA VAL A 88 24.06 8.26 2.73
C VAL A 88 24.82 9.57 2.81
N VAL A 89 24.61 10.30 3.91
CA VAL A 89 25.18 11.63 4.13
C VAL A 89 25.99 11.64 5.43
N ASN A 90 27.22 12.14 5.38
CA ASN A 90 27.98 12.48 6.58
C ASN A 90 27.73 13.95 6.94
N ALA A 91 26.68 14.20 7.73
CA ALA A 91 26.30 15.54 8.17
C ALA A 91 27.21 16.13 9.27
N ALA A 92 28.26 15.43 9.71
CA ALA A 92 29.16 15.94 10.72
C ALA A 92 29.97 17.14 10.20
N SER A 93 30.28 18.10 11.06
CA SER A 93 31.09 19.28 10.75
C SER A 93 32.60 19.01 10.70
N GLY A 94 33.01 17.75 10.83
CA GLY A 94 34.40 17.30 10.75
C GLY A 94 34.49 15.79 10.97
N GLY A 95 35.58 15.19 10.48
CA GLY A 95 35.86 13.76 10.64
C GLY A 95 35.39 12.90 9.47
N VAL A 96 35.97 11.70 9.42
CA VAL A 96 35.72 10.68 8.41
C VAL A 96 34.76 9.64 8.99
N ALA A 97 33.69 9.33 8.26
CA ALA A 97 32.74 8.27 8.63
C ALA A 97 32.93 7.07 7.71
N THR A 98 32.91 5.87 8.28
CA THR A 98 32.84 4.62 7.53
C THR A 98 31.50 3.95 7.79
N PHE A 99 30.92 3.33 6.77
CA PHE A 99 29.65 2.64 6.90
C PHE A 99 29.61 1.35 6.08
N THR A 100 28.69 0.48 6.48
CA THR A 100 28.31 -0.73 5.74
C THR A 100 26.80 -0.72 5.57
N GLN A 101 26.34 -0.57 4.35
CA GLN A 101 24.93 -0.64 3.99
C GLN A 101 24.61 -2.05 3.48
N HIS A 102 23.51 -2.61 3.98
CA HIS A 102 23.00 -3.91 3.55
C HIS A 102 21.72 -3.70 2.72
N VAL A 103 21.64 -4.39 1.59
CA VAL A 103 20.46 -4.41 0.72
C VAL A 103 20.08 -5.86 0.47
N SER A 104 18.96 -6.29 1.03
CA SER A 104 18.45 -7.64 0.82
C SER A 104 18.01 -7.83 -0.63
N LEU A 105 18.37 -8.96 -1.23
CA LEU A 105 17.81 -9.35 -2.51
C LEU A 105 16.33 -9.68 -2.31
N PRO A 106 15.41 -9.08 -3.08
CA PRO A 106 13.99 -9.42 -2.95
C PRO A 106 13.79 -10.90 -3.28
N PRO A 107 13.13 -11.68 -2.41
CA PRO A 107 12.91 -13.09 -2.68
C PRO A 107 11.89 -13.27 -3.80
N GLN A 108 12.08 -14.34 -4.56
CA GLN A 108 11.10 -14.89 -5.48
C GLN A 108 9.80 -15.17 -4.70
N ARG A 109 8.65 -14.74 -5.23
CA ARG A 109 7.36 -15.00 -4.59
C ARG A 109 6.59 -16.05 -5.37
N THR A 110 6.09 -17.03 -4.66
CA THR A 110 5.22 -18.07 -5.18
C THR A 110 3.81 -17.88 -4.63
N SER A 111 2.89 -18.65 -5.18
CA SER A 111 1.54 -18.76 -4.66
C SER A 111 1.51 -19.37 -3.26
N ALA A 112 2.59 -19.98 -2.78
CA ALA A 112 2.76 -20.36 -1.38
C ALA A 112 3.78 -19.45 -0.67
N GLN A 113 3.73 -18.13 -0.92
CA GLN A 113 4.67 -17.11 -0.43
C GLN A 113 6.11 -17.32 -0.94
N THR A 114 6.91 -18.13 -0.25
CA THR A 114 8.31 -18.46 -0.62
C THR A 114 8.55 -19.96 -0.64
N PHE A 115 7.49 -20.76 -0.50
CA PHE A 115 7.58 -22.22 -0.50
C PHE A 115 7.38 -22.78 -1.92
N ASP A 116 8.01 -23.91 -2.19
CA ASP A 116 7.92 -24.64 -3.47
C ASP A 116 6.66 -25.51 -3.58
N THR A 117 5.90 -25.64 -2.51
CA THR A 117 4.69 -26.46 -2.44
C THR A 117 3.55 -25.72 -1.72
N HIS A 118 2.33 -25.90 -2.22
CA HIS A 118 1.10 -25.38 -1.62
C HIS A 118 0.63 -26.23 -0.45
N PHE A 119 0.55 -27.54 -0.70
CA PHE A 119 0.04 -28.52 0.24
C PHE A 119 0.97 -29.73 0.20
N THR A 120 1.59 -30.00 1.35
CA THR A 120 2.33 -31.23 1.58
C THR A 120 1.37 -32.24 2.20
N TYR A 121 1.04 -33.29 1.47
CA TYR A 121 0.26 -34.41 2.00
C TYR A 121 1.07 -35.70 1.88
N GLN A 122 1.19 -36.46 2.97
CA GLN A 122 1.72 -37.81 2.93
C GLN A 122 0.55 -38.77 2.68
N THR A 123 0.17 -38.95 1.43
CA THR A 123 -0.75 -40.05 1.10
C THR A 123 0.06 -41.28 0.72
N GLY A 124 -0.23 -42.43 1.35
CA GLY A 124 0.34 -43.73 1.01
C GLY A 124 0.03 -44.24 -0.42
N SER A 125 -0.49 -43.35 -1.29
CA SER A 125 -0.88 -43.60 -2.67
C SER A 125 -0.02 -42.85 -3.70
N GLY A 126 1.08 -42.19 -3.29
CA GLY A 126 2.08 -41.65 -4.21
C GLY A 126 1.60 -40.50 -5.09
N LYS A 127 0.62 -39.72 -4.61
CA LYS A 127 0.27 -38.45 -5.27
C LYS A 127 1.26 -37.37 -4.80
N ASP A 128 1.99 -36.78 -5.73
CA ASP A 128 3.03 -35.79 -5.44
C ASP A 128 2.46 -34.51 -4.80
N PRO A 129 3.20 -33.87 -3.86
CA PRO A 129 2.80 -32.60 -3.28
C PRO A 129 2.51 -31.57 -4.37
N MET A 130 1.47 -30.76 -4.17
CA MET A 130 1.09 -29.76 -5.16
C MET A 130 2.16 -28.66 -5.18
N SER A 131 2.91 -28.55 -6.29
CA SER A 131 3.94 -27.53 -6.47
C SER A 131 3.34 -26.13 -6.52
N SER A 132 4.01 -25.18 -5.89
CA SER A 132 3.64 -23.78 -5.94
C SER A 132 3.94 -23.19 -7.32
N MET A 133 3.27 -22.08 -7.64
CA MET A 133 3.45 -21.38 -8.91
C MET A 133 4.16 -20.05 -8.66
N PRO A 134 5.14 -19.64 -9.48
CA PRO A 134 5.76 -18.33 -9.37
C PRO A 134 4.75 -17.22 -9.65
N LEU A 135 4.70 -16.23 -8.76
CA LEU A 135 3.86 -15.04 -8.83
C LEU A 135 4.64 -13.76 -9.03
N GLN A 136 5.86 -13.71 -8.52
CA GLN A 136 6.77 -12.60 -8.74
C GLN A 136 8.16 -13.15 -8.94
N GLU A 137 8.80 -12.70 -10.01
CA GLU A 137 10.18 -13.03 -10.33
C GLU A 137 11.03 -11.80 -10.47
N VAL A 138 12.08 -11.70 -9.65
CA VAL A 138 13.16 -10.73 -9.88
C VAL A 138 14.04 -11.35 -10.96
N ARG A 139 14.11 -10.72 -12.13
CA ARG A 139 14.86 -11.21 -13.29
C ARG A 139 16.27 -10.62 -13.35
N SER A 140 16.44 -9.40 -12.88
CA SER A 140 17.73 -8.72 -12.82
C SER A 140 17.82 -7.87 -11.56
N MET A 141 19.04 -7.67 -11.09
CA MET A 141 19.37 -6.68 -10.09
C MET A 141 20.68 -6.01 -10.52
N THR A 142 20.63 -4.70 -10.72
CA THR A 142 21.78 -3.92 -11.17
C THR A 142 22.02 -2.77 -10.21
N ALA A 143 23.23 -2.69 -9.65
CA ALA A 143 23.67 -1.57 -8.84
C ALA A 143 24.41 -0.54 -9.70
N TYR A 144 24.14 0.73 -9.44
CA TYR A 144 24.81 1.87 -10.02
C TYR A 144 25.42 2.70 -8.89
N LEU A 145 26.74 2.83 -8.92
CA LEU A 145 27.50 3.56 -7.93
C LEU A 145 28.68 4.24 -8.61
N GLY A 146 28.95 5.51 -8.31
CA GLY A 146 30.10 6.23 -8.87
C GLY A 146 30.13 6.33 -10.41
N GLY A 147 29.00 6.12 -11.09
CA GLY A 147 28.92 6.04 -12.56
C GLY A 147 29.25 4.66 -13.15
N GLU A 148 29.61 3.68 -12.31
CA GLU A 148 29.81 2.28 -12.69
C GLU A 148 28.52 1.48 -12.53
N GLN A 149 28.35 0.48 -13.39
CA GLN A 149 27.23 -0.45 -13.37
C GLN A 149 27.73 -1.84 -12.99
N VAL A 150 27.14 -2.43 -11.95
CA VAL A 150 27.48 -3.77 -11.45
C VAL A 150 26.23 -4.63 -11.48
N GLU A 151 26.27 -5.72 -12.23
CA GLU A 151 25.20 -6.73 -12.26
C GLU A 151 25.38 -7.69 -11.07
N ILE A 152 24.31 -7.84 -10.28
CA ILE A 152 24.30 -8.72 -9.11
C ILE A 152 23.62 -10.02 -9.51
N PRO A 153 24.31 -11.16 -9.41
CA PRO A 153 23.75 -12.43 -9.82
C PRO A 153 22.66 -12.90 -8.86
N LEU A 154 21.59 -13.45 -9.42
CA LEU A 154 20.42 -13.97 -8.69
C LEU A 154 20.44 -15.51 -8.55
N ASP A 155 21.48 -16.16 -9.08
CA ASP A 155 21.66 -17.63 -9.11
C ASP A 155 22.24 -18.22 -7.81
N GLY A 156 22.49 -17.37 -6.81
CA GLY A 156 23.07 -17.76 -5.53
C GLY A 156 24.61 -17.77 -5.51
N THR A 157 25.27 -17.35 -6.59
CA THR A 157 26.71 -17.10 -6.55
C THR A 157 27.04 -16.01 -5.53
N SER A 158 28.07 -16.25 -4.73
CA SER A 158 28.52 -15.32 -3.70
C SER A 158 29.83 -14.66 -4.09
N ARG A 159 30.01 -13.43 -3.61
CA ARG A 159 31.25 -12.67 -3.69
C ARG A 159 31.63 -12.21 -2.29
N SER A 160 32.76 -12.70 -1.80
CA SER A 160 33.28 -12.36 -0.47
C SER A 160 33.77 -10.91 -0.44
N LYS A 161 34.00 -10.37 0.76
CA LYS A 161 34.65 -9.05 0.90
C LYS A 161 36.07 -9.01 0.30
N ALA A 162 36.80 -10.12 0.34
CA ALA A 162 38.16 -10.19 -0.21
C ALA A 162 38.19 -10.06 -1.75
N ASP A 163 37.09 -10.43 -2.40
CA ASP A 163 36.91 -10.36 -3.85
C ASP A 163 35.94 -9.23 -4.25
N ALA A 164 35.77 -8.23 -3.37
CA ALA A 164 34.84 -7.14 -3.59
C ALA A 164 35.19 -6.35 -4.86
N ILE A 165 34.15 -5.79 -5.47
CA ILE A 165 34.30 -4.89 -6.60
C ILE A 165 34.60 -3.51 -6.03
N GLU A 166 35.80 -3.01 -6.29
CA GLU A 166 36.19 -1.64 -5.97
C GLU A 166 35.59 -0.69 -7.00
N VAL A 167 34.78 0.26 -6.55
CA VAL A 167 34.14 1.28 -7.39
C VAL A 167 34.75 2.62 -7.01
N GLY A 168 35.64 3.15 -7.85
CA GLY A 168 36.41 4.35 -7.50
C GLY A 168 37.46 4.08 -6.42
N SER A 169 37.66 5.03 -5.49
CA SER A 169 38.74 4.96 -4.48
C SER A 169 38.32 4.42 -3.12
N ASP A 170 37.05 4.60 -2.73
CA ASP A 170 36.60 4.41 -1.35
C ASP A 170 35.35 3.54 -1.21
N ASP A 171 34.77 3.09 -2.33
CA ASP A 171 33.57 2.25 -2.34
C ASP A 171 33.91 0.82 -2.73
N ILE A 172 33.34 -0.13 -1.99
CA ILE A 172 33.38 -1.54 -2.36
C ILE A 172 31.98 -2.16 -2.34
N LEU A 173 31.71 -3.01 -3.33
CA LEU A 173 30.47 -3.79 -3.47
C LEU A 173 30.77 -5.28 -3.44
N TYR A 174 30.02 -6.02 -2.62
CA TYR A 174 30.13 -7.48 -2.53
C TYR A 174 28.84 -8.10 -2.02
N TRP A 175 28.64 -9.41 -2.20
CA TRP A 175 27.42 -10.12 -1.82
C TRP A 175 27.81 -11.47 -1.21
N PRO A 176 28.07 -11.51 0.11
CA PRO A 176 28.62 -12.69 0.74
C PRO A 176 27.58 -13.82 0.81
N ALA A 177 28.05 -15.04 1.09
CA ALA A 177 27.17 -16.18 1.27
C ALA A 177 26.20 -15.95 2.45
N GLN A 178 25.06 -16.64 2.39
CA GLN A 178 24.13 -16.67 3.51
C GLN A 178 24.78 -17.37 4.70
N GLY A 179 24.67 -16.79 5.89
CA GLY A 179 25.30 -17.34 7.08
C GLY A 179 25.18 -16.43 8.30
N SER A 180 25.88 -16.80 9.37
CA SER A 180 25.99 -15.99 10.59
C SER A 180 27.42 -15.49 10.75
N GLY A 181 27.58 -14.17 10.92
CA GLY A 181 28.87 -13.52 11.11
C GLY A 181 29.04 -12.26 10.29
N ASP A 182 30.13 -11.54 10.55
CA ASP A 182 30.36 -10.21 9.98
C ASP A 182 30.57 -10.21 8.48
N ASP A 183 30.94 -11.33 7.85
CA ASP A 183 31.12 -11.49 6.40
C ASP A 183 30.04 -12.40 5.77
N SER A 184 28.80 -12.29 6.25
CA SER A 184 27.68 -13.11 5.75
C SER A 184 26.35 -12.36 5.82
N CYS A 185 25.37 -12.81 5.03
CA CYS A 185 24.02 -12.27 5.09
C CYS A 185 23.11 -13.18 5.93
N THR A 186 22.59 -12.67 7.05
CA THR A 186 21.83 -13.49 8.02
C THR A 186 20.46 -13.96 7.49
N PHE A 187 19.75 -13.10 6.76
CA PHE A 187 18.34 -13.31 6.42
C PHE A 187 18.09 -13.70 4.95
N GLY A 188 19.13 -14.10 4.23
CA GLY A 188 19.08 -14.44 2.79
C GLY A 188 20.19 -13.72 2.02
N ALA A 189 20.25 -13.90 0.69
CA ALA A 189 21.22 -13.21 -0.15
C ALA A 189 21.08 -11.68 -0.02
N CYS A 190 22.20 -10.97 0.08
CA CYS A 190 22.22 -9.52 0.22
C CYS A 190 23.42 -8.89 -0.50
N LEU A 191 23.21 -7.72 -1.07
CA LEU A 191 24.27 -6.82 -1.53
C LEU A 191 24.76 -6.00 -0.33
N ARG A 192 26.07 -5.86 -0.22
CA ARG A 192 26.73 -5.00 0.75
C ARG A 192 27.51 -3.92 0.03
N TRP A 193 27.33 -2.70 0.53
CA TRP A 193 28.08 -1.53 0.12
C TRP A 193 28.83 -0.99 1.32
N GLU A 194 30.16 -1.00 1.25
CA GLU A 194 30.99 -0.33 2.24
C GLU A 194 31.64 0.89 1.62
N SER A 195 31.69 1.97 2.39
CA SER A 195 32.33 3.20 1.94
C SER A 195 32.81 4.07 3.09
N THR A 196 33.73 4.95 2.73
CA THR A 196 34.17 6.07 3.53
C THR A 196 33.57 7.39 3.02
N LEU A 197 33.17 8.28 3.94
CA LEU A 197 32.60 9.61 3.66
C LEU A 197 33.37 10.68 4.42
N GLN A 198 33.83 11.72 3.73
CA GLN A 198 34.36 12.91 4.39
C GLN A 198 33.22 13.74 4.99
N SER A 199 33.56 14.70 5.84
CA SER A 199 32.61 15.63 6.42
C SER A 199 31.89 16.43 5.32
N GLY A 200 30.56 16.36 5.31
CA GLY A 200 29.72 16.99 4.29
C GLY A 200 29.48 16.16 3.02
N ASP A 201 30.14 15.01 2.87
CA ASP A 201 29.96 14.17 1.69
C ASP A 201 28.59 13.48 1.67
N THR A 202 28.09 13.29 0.45
CA THR A 202 26.88 12.52 0.15
C THR A 202 27.20 11.52 -0.95
N LYS A 203 26.81 10.27 -0.75
CA LYS A 203 26.86 9.23 -1.78
C LYS A 203 25.49 8.61 -1.99
N VAL A 204 25.22 8.21 -3.22
CA VAL A 204 23.97 7.57 -3.61
C VAL A 204 24.27 6.24 -4.29
N LEU A 205 23.72 5.17 -3.74
CA LEU A 205 23.65 3.86 -4.40
C LEU A 205 22.26 3.74 -5.02
N ARG A 206 22.22 3.57 -6.34
CA ARG A 206 20.98 3.32 -7.09
C ARG A 206 20.92 1.87 -7.50
N ILE A 207 19.79 1.23 -7.28
CA ILE A 207 19.58 -0.18 -7.64
C ILE A 207 18.34 -0.27 -8.49
N GLU A 208 18.47 -0.89 -9.65
CA GLU A 208 17.35 -1.23 -10.52
C GLU A 208 17.08 -2.72 -10.44
N TYR A 209 15.80 -3.06 -10.29
CA TYR A 209 15.30 -4.43 -10.34
C TYR A 209 14.33 -4.55 -11.51
N ASP A 210 14.54 -5.51 -12.41
CA ASP A 210 13.49 -5.90 -13.34
C ASP A 210 12.65 -7.00 -12.72
N ILE A 211 11.36 -6.71 -12.55
CA ILE A 211 10.43 -7.58 -11.87
C ILE A 211 9.33 -7.96 -12.84
N TRP A 212 9.13 -9.26 -12.98
CA TRP A 212 7.96 -9.85 -13.60
C TRP A 212 6.98 -10.28 -12.50
N GLY A 213 5.69 -10.06 -12.71
CA GLY A 213 4.65 -10.47 -11.78
C GLY A 213 3.42 -11.00 -12.50
N ARG A 214 2.66 -11.86 -11.83
CA ARG A 214 1.37 -12.35 -12.32
C ARG A 214 0.29 -12.41 -11.25
N SER A 215 -0.94 -12.22 -11.70
CA SER A 215 -2.15 -12.33 -10.89
C SER A 215 -2.48 -13.79 -10.56
N PHE A 216 -3.04 -14.00 -9.36
CA PHE A 216 -3.37 -15.32 -8.83
C PHE A 216 -4.68 -15.30 -8.03
N THR A 217 -5.45 -16.39 -8.08
CA THR A 217 -6.67 -16.55 -7.28
C THR A 217 -6.71 -17.87 -6.52
N TRP A 218 -7.23 -17.81 -5.30
CA TRP A 218 -7.58 -18.97 -4.48
C TRP A 218 -9.07 -19.30 -4.52
N TRP A 219 -9.84 -18.53 -5.28
CA TRP A 219 -11.28 -18.66 -5.40
C TRP A 219 -11.66 -19.33 -6.71
N SER A 220 -12.49 -20.35 -6.57
CA SER A 220 -13.05 -21.14 -7.68
C SER A 220 -14.26 -20.45 -8.30
N THR A 221 -14.97 -19.64 -7.51
CA THR A 221 -16.21 -18.93 -7.85
C THR A 221 -15.99 -17.41 -7.88
N GLY A 222 -16.95 -16.68 -8.47
CA GLY A 222 -16.95 -15.21 -8.60
C GLY A 222 -16.52 -14.71 -9.99
N ASP A 223 -16.56 -13.39 -10.17
CA ASP A 223 -16.25 -12.66 -11.41
C ASP A 223 -14.73 -12.61 -11.71
N VAL A 224 -13.97 -13.60 -11.24
CA VAL A 224 -12.55 -13.73 -11.55
C VAL A 224 -12.40 -14.36 -12.94
N PRO A 225 -11.77 -13.66 -13.91
CA PRO A 225 -11.56 -14.18 -15.25
C PRO A 225 -10.84 -15.54 -15.25
N SER A 226 -11.26 -16.46 -16.12
CA SER A 226 -10.66 -17.81 -16.24
C SER A 226 -9.18 -17.79 -16.60
N LYS A 227 -8.70 -16.69 -17.19
CA LYS A 227 -7.30 -16.42 -17.52
C LYS A 227 -6.41 -16.17 -16.28
N VAL A 228 -6.98 -15.90 -15.10
CA VAL A 228 -6.23 -15.78 -13.85
C VAL A 228 -5.91 -17.17 -13.32
N ALA A 229 -4.63 -17.44 -13.08
CA ALA A 229 -4.17 -18.73 -12.60
C ALA A 229 -4.62 -19.02 -11.15
N GLY A 230 -4.69 -20.31 -10.78
CA GLY A 230 -5.09 -20.77 -9.45
C GLY A 230 -6.53 -21.28 -9.33
N LYS A 231 -7.40 -20.95 -10.30
CA LYS A 231 -8.82 -21.35 -10.27
C LYS A 231 -9.07 -22.86 -10.26
N SER A 232 -8.20 -23.66 -10.89
CA SER A 232 -8.36 -25.12 -11.01
C SER A 232 -8.16 -25.90 -9.71
N PHE A 233 -7.39 -25.34 -8.76
CA PHE A 233 -7.16 -25.92 -7.44
C PHE A 233 -7.65 -25.01 -6.31
N ALA A 234 -8.44 -24.00 -6.67
CA ALA A 234 -9.01 -23.07 -5.74
C ALA A 234 -9.96 -23.75 -4.75
N ILE A 235 -10.09 -23.12 -3.59
CA ILE A 235 -11.02 -23.55 -2.55
C ILE A 235 -12.44 -23.12 -2.97
N SER A 236 -13.39 -23.99 -2.69
CA SER A 236 -14.81 -23.90 -2.99
C SER A 236 -15.57 -24.56 -1.84
N GLU A 237 -16.86 -24.27 -1.71
CA GLU A 237 -17.72 -24.96 -0.74
C GLU A 237 -17.69 -26.49 -0.91
N SER A 238 -17.56 -26.99 -2.14
CA SER A 238 -17.57 -28.42 -2.43
C SER A 238 -16.24 -29.13 -2.16
N ASN A 239 -15.12 -28.40 -2.01
CA ASN A 239 -13.79 -28.97 -1.78
C ASN A 239 -13.05 -28.38 -0.57
N SER A 240 -13.71 -27.57 0.27
CA SER A 240 -13.14 -26.96 1.47
C SER A 240 -13.01 -27.91 2.66
N GLY A 241 -13.27 -29.21 2.48
CA GLY A 241 -13.31 -30.21 3.54
C GLY A 241 -14.55 -30.10 4.43
N THR A 242 -14.65 -30.98 5.43
CA THR A 242 -15.74 -31.01 6.41
C THR A 242 -15.22 -30.80 7.84
N LEU A 243 -16.13 -30.81 8.83
CA LEU A 243 -15.77 -30.66 10.24
C LEU A 243 -14.91 -31.84 10.75
N SER A 244 -14.98 -33.02 10.13
CA SER A 244 -14.12 -34.16 10.49
C SER A 244 -12.63 -33.87 10.28
N ASP A 245 -12.30 -32.96 9.35
CA ASP A 245 -10.92 -32.69 8.97
C ASP A 245 -10.24 -31.73 9.96
N ILE A 246 -10.96 -31.27 11.01
CA ILE A 246 -10.44 -30.31 11.98
C ILE A 246 -9.24 -30.85 12.78
N GLU A 247 -9.19 -32.17 13.00
CA GLU A 247 -8.09 -32.84 13.69
C GLU A 247 -6.80 -32.83 12.87
N GLU A 248 -6.91 -32.78 11.54
CA GLU A 248 -5.78 -32.76 10.61
C GLU A 248 -5.33 -31.33 10.25
N ARG A 249 -6.18 -30.33 10.49
CA ARG A 249 -5.88 -28.91 10.20
C ARG A 249 -4.96 -28.29 11.24
N GLY A 250 -3.88 -27.66 10.76
CA GLY A 250 -2.92 -26.97 11.63
C GLY A 250 -2.36 -27.88 12.72
N SER A 251 -2.12 -29.15 12.37
CA SER A 251 -1.68 -30.21 13.29
C SER A 251 -2.63 -30.43 14.49
N GLY A 252 -3.93 -30.20 14.29
CA GLY A 252 -4.96 -30.42 15.31
C GLY A 252 -4.91 -29.44 16.47
N VAL A 253 -4.15 -28.34 16.38
CA VAL A 253 -4.00 -27.38 17.50
C VAL A 253 -5.35 -26.84 17.96
N LEU A 254 -6.23 -26.46 17.03
CA LEU A 254 -7.55 -25.93 17.36
C LEU A 254 -8.52 -27.04 17.82
N ALA A 255 -8.45 -28.24 17.23
CA ALA A 255 -9.21 -29.39 17.69
C ALA A 255 -8.85 -29.77 19.13
N ASN A 256 -7.55 -29.75 19.46
CA ASN A 256 -7.07 -30.04 20.81
C ASN A 256 -7.43 -28.93 21.82
N ALA A 257 -7.43 -27.67 21.39
CA ALA A 257 -7.76 -26.53 22.25
C ALA A 257 -9.26 -26.40 22.54
N PHE A 258 -10.13 -26.72 21.57
CA PHE A 258 -11.56 -26.41 21.63
C PHE A 258 -12.50 -27.58 21.31
N GLY A 259 -12.01 -28.63 20.64
CA GLY A 259 -12.83 -29.78 20.21
C GLY A 259 -13.14 -30.79 21.32
N ASN A 260 -12.31 -30.85 22.36
CA ASN A 260 -12.46 -31.79 23.49
C ASN A 260 -13.28 -31.23 24.67
N GLN A 261 -14.01 -30.11 24.50
CA GLN A 261 -14.83 -29.49 25.56
C GLN A 261 -16.33 -29.81 25.45
N ALA A 262 -16.70 -30.88 24.75
CA ALA A 262 -18.07 -31.39 24.68
C ALA A 262 -18.23 -32.68 25.51
#